data_AF-A0A7W0NZS5-F1
#
_entry.id   AF-A0A7W0NZS5-F1
#
_cell.length_a   1.000
_cell.length_b   1.000
_cell.length_c   1.000
_cell.angle_alpha   90.00
_cell.angle_beta   90.00
_cell.angle_gamma   90.00
#
_symmetry.space_group_name_H-M   'P 1'
#
loop_
_entity.id
_entity.type
_entity.pdbx_description
1 polymer ?
#
loop_
_entity_poly.entity_id
_entity_poly.type
_entity_poly.pdbx_seq_one_letter_code
_entity_poly.pdbx_strand_id
1 'polypeptide(L)'
;MTDQGAIARILSECVRYWRETGLSSGVIAEMRDQLAEHLRETTSAGNPPDRVVGSDLAEFAENWAAEYRSRAPRQAWTEVASGERANRRARQREMILYGLGIVALVVAVAVSEGDASVDNEVWRWLWTGFAIVMGLGEIFTAGFFLLPFAIGAAAAAILSWIGVSIMAQWLVFFGVSLVAMVYLRRFIKRQDEAAPQSVGANRWANTRGIVLEAIDPLTSSGIVRIGGEEWRAISDQPIPAGSQVIVREVTGSRLVVTPLQS
;
A
#
# COMPACT_ATOMS: atom_id res chain seq x y z
N MET A 1 -35.58 28.09 -5.21
CA MET A 1 -34.51 27.12 -5.52
C MET A 1 -34.21 26.41 -4.21
N THR A 2 -34.15 25.07 -4.17
CA THR A 2 -33.84 24.37 -2.92
C THR A 2 -32.37 24.62 -2.55
N ASP A 3 -32.05 24.70 -1.26
CA ASP A 3 -30.67 24.92 -0.80
C ASP A 3 -29.72 23.85 -1.33
N GLN A 4 -30.21 22.61 -1.46
CA GLN A 4 -29.50 21.49 -2.09
C GLN A 4 -29.17 21.74 -3.56
N GLY A 5 -30.06 22.39 -4.32
CA GLY A 5 -29.84 22.73 -5.72
C GLY A 5 -28.83 23.87 -5.90
N ALA A 6 -28.80 24.83 -4.96
CA ALA A 6 -27.79 25.90 -4.96
C ALA A 6 -26.39 25.35 -4.66
N ILE A 7 -26.25 24.49 -3.65
CA ILE A 7 -24.98 23.81 -3.33
C ILE A 7 -24.47 23.01 -4.52
N ALA A 8 -25.32 22.23 -5.20
CA ALA A 8 -24.92 21.44 -6.35
C ALA A 8 -24.38 22.31 -7.50
N ARG A 9 -25.01 23.47 -7.75
CA ARG A 9 -24.56 24.43 -8.77
C ARG A 9 -23.18 25.00 -8.42
N ILE A 10 -23.00 25.49 -7.19
CA ILE A 10 -21.73 26.03 -6.70
C ILE A 10 -20.61 25.00 -6.84
N LEU A 11 -20.84 23.77 -6.38
CA LEU A 11 -19.85 22.69 -6.48
C LEU A 11 -19.47 22.39 -7.93
N SER A 12 -20.45 22.37 -8.84
CA SER A 12 -20.18 22.09 -10.26
C SER A 12 -19.29 23.16 -10.92
N GLU A 13 -19.50 24.42 -10.53
CA GLU A 13 -18.74 25.56 -11.04
C GLU A 13 -17.32 25.61 -10.46
N CYS A 14 -17.16 25.40 -9.14
CA CYS A 14 -15.83 25.29 -8.52
C CYS A 14 -15.03 24.11 -9.10
N VAL A 15 -15.66 22.95 -9.31
CA VAL A 15 -15.02 21.79 -9.93
C VAL A 15 -14.61 22.07 -11.38
N ARG A 16 -15.41 22.84 -12.13
CA ARG A 16 -15.04 23.28 -13.48
C ARG A 16 -13.79 24.16 -13.44
N TYR A 17 -13.78 25.18 -12.58
CA TYR A 17 -12.63 26.07 -12.39
C TYR A 17 -11.37 25.29 -12.04
N TRP A 18 -11.42 24.40 -11.04
CA TRP A 18 -10.25 23.62 -10.62
C TRP A 18 -9.71 22.68 -11.72
N ARG A 19 -10.59 22.17 -12.58
CA ARG A 19 -10.19 21.35 -13.72
C ARG A 19 -9.48 22.19 -14.78
N GLU A 20 -9.97 23.40 -15.03
CA GLU A 20 -9.37 24.35 -15.97
C GLU A 20 -8.01 24.85 -15.49
N THR A 21 -7.79 24.98 -14.18
CA THR A 21 -6.48 25.30 -13.58
C THR A 21 -5.50 24.12 -13.55
N GLY A 22 -5.88 22.94 -14.05
CA GLY A 22 -5.00 21.77 -14.18
C GLY A 22 -4.82 20.93 -12.92
N LEU A 23 -5.73 21.02 -11.94
CA LEU A 23 -5.70 20.17 -10.75
C LEU A 23 -6.06 18.71 -11.10
N SER A 24 -5.45 17.75 -10.39
CA SER A 24 -5.71 16.32 -10.64
C SER A 24 -7.13 15.93 -10.19
N SER A 25 -7.75 14.97 -10.90
CA SER A 25 -9.11 14.54 -10.61
C SER A 25 -9.30 13.97 -9.19
N GLY A 26 -8.24 13.40 -8.61
CA GLY A 26 -8.26 12.89 -7.24
C GLY A 26 -8.36 14.02 -6.20
N VAL A 27 -7.52 15.05 -6.36
CA VAL A 27 -7.52 16.22 -5.47
C VAL A 27 -8.83 17.01 -5.61
N ILE A 28 -9.35 17.15 -6.84
CA ILE A 28 -10.64 17.81 -7.11
C ILE A 28 -11.80 17.08 -6.38
N ALA A 29 -11.81 15.75 -6.38
CA ALA A 29 -12.86 14.98 -5.71
C ALA A 29 -12.84 15.22 -4.18
N GLU A 30 -11.64 15.25 -3.58
CA GLU A 30 -11.48 15.49 -2.15
C GLU A 30 -11.89 16.92 -1.76
N MET A 31 -11.42 17.93 -2.50
CA MET A 31 -11.79 19.33 -2.25
C MET A 31 -13.30 19.56 -2.43
N ARG A 32 -13.92 18.92 -3.43
CA ARG A 32 -15.37 18.96 -3.63
C ARG A 32 -16.11 18.38 -2.43
N ASP A 33 -15.66 17.23 -1.91
CA ASP A 33 -16.35 16.57 -0.79
C ASP A 33 -16.25 17.40 0.50
N GLN A 34 -15.08 18.01 0.76
CA GLN A 34 -14.91 18.93 1.89
C GLN A 34 -15.73 20.21 1.74
N LEU A 35 -15.72 20.84 0.55
CA LEU A 35 -16.51 22.03 0.29
C LEU A 35 -18.02 21.72 0.41
N ALA A 36 -18.46 20.56 -0.08
CA ALA A 36 -19.85 20.13 0.03
C ALA A 36 -20.28 19.95 1.49
N GLU A 37 -19.40 19.43 2.34
CA GLU A 37 -19.66 19.30 3.77
C GLU A 37 -19.74 20.66 4.45
N HIS A 38 -18.78 21.55 4.19
CA HIS A 38 -18.75 22.90 4.73
C HIS A 38 -19.99 23.72 4.35
N LEU A 39 -20.43 23.63 3.09
CA LEU A 39 -21.64 24.30 2.62
C LEU A 39 -22.91 23.73 3.28
N ARG A 40 -22.98 22.41 3.51
CA ARG A 40 -24.11 21.79 4.22
C ARG A 40 -24.15 22.22 5.69
N GLU A 41 -23.01 22.22 6.35
CA GLU A 41 -22.87 22.65 7.75
C GLU A 41 -23.29 24.11 7.92
N THR A 42 -22.74 25.01 7.11
CA THR A 42 -23.06 26.45 7.16
C THR A 42 -24.51 26.74 6.80
N THR A 43 -25.08 26.02 5.83
CA THR A 43 -26.52 26.10 5.49
C THR A 43 -27.39 25.65 6.66
N SER A 44 -27.02 24.56 7.33
CA SER A 44 -27.75 24.09 8.52
C SER A 44 -27.68 25.07 9.70
N ALA A 45 -26.61 25.85 9.78
CA ALA A 45 -26.46 26.94 10.75
C ALA A 45 -27.20 28.23 10.37
N GLY A 46 -27.96 28.23 9.26
CA GLY A 46 -28.79 29.35 8.82
C GLY A 46 -28.10 30.35 7.87
N ASN A 47 -26.89 30.04 7.39
CA ASN A 47 -26.21 30.87 6.39
C ASN A 47 -26.43 30.30 4.99
N PRO A 48 -27.12 31.01 4.07
CA PRO A 48 -27.37 30.49 2.73
C PRO A 48 -26.05 30.34 1.95
N PRO A 49 -25.95 29.34 1.06
CA PRO A 49 -24.69 28.98 0.40
C PRO A 49 -24.10 30.12 -0.45
N ASP A 50 -24.93 30.96 -1.07
CA ASP A 50 -24.48 32.12 -1.86
C ASP A 50 -23.76 33.17 -1.00
N ARG A 51 -24.10 33.27 0.30
CA ARG A 51 -23.45 34.18 1.24
C ARG A 51 -22.07 33.69 1.65
N VAL A 52 -21.87 32.37 1.70
CA VAL A 52 -20.61 31.73 2.08
C VAL A 52 -19.57 31.90 0.97
N VAL A 53 -20.00 31.78 -0.29
CA VAL A 53 -19.13 31.90 -1.46
C VAL A 53 -18.86 33.35 -1.85
N GLY A 54 -19.82 34.25 -1.64
CA GLY A 54 -19.71 35.66 -2.02
C GLY A 54 -20.06 35.92 -3.48
N SER A 55 -19.73 37.11 -3.98
CA SER A 55 -20.12 37.58 -5.32
C SER A 55 -19.27 37.02 -6.46
N ASP A 56 -18.04 36.59 -6.18
CA ASP A 56 -17.11 36.04 -7.16
C ASP A 56 -16.75 34.59 -6.82
N LEU A 57 -17.32 33.68 -7.61
CA LEU A 57 -17.18 32.24 -7.39
C LEU A 57 -15.80 31.71 -7.83
N ALA A 58 -15.14 32.39 -8.78
CA ALA A 58 -13.80 32.02 -9.25
C ALA A 58 -12.75 32.44 -8.22
N GLU A 59 -12.89 33.63 -7.64
CA GLU A 59 -12.03 34.10 -6.54
C GLU A 59 -12.15 33.18 -5.32
N PHE A 60 -13.37 32.79 -4.95
CA PHE A 60 -13.60 31.81 -3.88
C PHE A 60 -12.94 30.46 -4.18
N ALA A 61 -13.11 29.94 -5.41
CA ALA A 61 -12.53 28.66 -5.81
C ALA A 61 -10.99 28.68 -5.77
N GLU A 62 -10.36 29.79 -6.14
CA GLU A 62 -8.90 29.97 -6.07
C GLU A 62 -8.41 30.03 -4.61
N ASN A 63 -9.07 30.84 -3.77
CA ASN A 63 -8.71 30.97 -2.35
C ASN A 63 -8.84 29.64 -1.62
N TRP A 64 -9.91 28.88 -1.88
CA TRP A 64 -10.09 27.53 -1.34
C TRP A 64 -8.96 26.58 -1.75
N ALA A 65 -8.59 26.60 -3.03
CA ALA A 65 -7.49 25.78 -3.55
C ALA A 65 -6.13 26.20 -2.98
N ALA A 66 -5.92 27.49 -2.71
CA ALA A 66 -4.69 28.01 -2.11
C ALA A 66 -4.53 27.60 -0.64
N GLU A 67 -5.63 27.62 0.13
CA GLU A 67 -5.65 27.18 1.53
C GLU A 67 -5.46 25.65 1.65
N TYR A 68 -6.06 24.88 0.73
CA TYR A 68 -5.83 23.44 0.67
C TYR A 68 -4.36 23.11 0.36
N ARG A 69 -3.71 23.87 -0.54
CA ARG A 69 -2.27 23.75 -0.85
C ARG A 69 -1.37 24.04 0.37
N SER A 70 -1.76 24.96 1.25
CA SER A 70 -0.96 25.33 2.43
C SER A 70 -1.13 24.37 3.61
N ARG A 71 -2.26 23.65 3.71
CA ARG A 71 -2.56 22.66 4.76
C ARG A 71 -2.06 21.24 4.49
N ALA A 72 -1.70 20.91 3.25
CA ALA A 72 -1.19 19.58 2.92
C ALA A 72 0.15 19.32 3.66
N PRO A 73 0.25 18.26 4.49
CA PRO A 73 1.51 17.88 5.11
C PRO A 73 2.58 17.67 4.04
N ARG A 74 3.87 17.87 4.35
CA ARG A 74 5.00 17.54 3.46
C ARG A 74 5.16 16.03 3.20
N GLN A 75 4.08 15.26 3.10
CA GLN A 75 4.04 14.02 2.34
C GLN A 75 3.61 14.37 0.92
N ALA A 76 4.62 14.73 0.13
CA ALA A 76 4.70 14.77 -1.33
C ALA A 76 3.35 14.78 -2.09
N TRP A 77 2.85 15.99 -2.39
CA TRP A 77 1.77 16.24 -3.36
C TRP A 77 2.00 15.53 -4.72
N THR A 78 3.25 15.21 -5.04
CA THR A 78 3.67 14.42 -6.20
C THR A 78 3.20 12.96 -6.17
N GLU A 79 2.99 12.37 -4.99
CA GLU A 79 2.60 10.96 -4.80
C GLU A 79 1.09 10.73 -5.05
N VAL A 80 0.28 11.76 -4.83
CA VAL A 80 -1.16 11.75 -5.12
C VAL A 80 -1.44 12.22 -6.55
N ALA A 81 -0.65 13.18 -7.06
CA ALA A 81 -0.77 13.69 -8.42
C ALA A 81 -0.25 12.75 -9.52
N SER A 82 0.68 11.82 -9.21
CA SER A 82 1.33 10.95 -10.21
C SER A 82 0.48 9.79 -10.72
N GLY A 83 -0.71 9.53 -10.15
CA GLY A 83 -1.53 8.38 -10.56
C GLY A 83 -0.86 7.02 -10.31
N GLU A 84 0.19 6.97 -9.50
CA GLU A 84 1.01 5.77 -9.28
C GLU A 84 0.23 4.57 -8.74
N ARG A 85 -0.88 4.80 -8.01
CA ARG A 85 -1.76 3.71 -7.55
C ARG A 85 -2.48 3.01 -8.71
N ALA A 86 -2.92 3.75 -9.73
CA ALA A 86 -3.52 3.19 -10.94
C ALA A 86 -2.47 2.46 -11.79
N ASN A 87 -1.26 3.03 -11.87
CA ASN A 87 -0.15 2.48 -12.64
C ASN A 87 0.43 1.19 -11.99
N ARG A 88 0.45 1.09 -10.65
CA ARG A 88 0.85 -0.14 -9.93
C ARG A 88 -0.09 -1.32 -10.19
N ARG A 89 -1.41 -1.09 -10.28
CA ARG A 89 -2.39 -2.14 -10.63
C ARG A 89 -2.30 -2.53 -12.12
N ALA A 90 -2.05 -1.57 -13.00
CA ALA A 90 -1.88 -1.80 -14.44
C ALA A 90 -0.65 -2.65 -14.74
N ARG A 91 0.54 -2.27 -14.24
CA ARG A 91 1.77 -3.06 -14.39
C ARG A 91 1.67 -4.47 -13.80
N GLN A 92 0.89 -4.64 -12.73
CA GLN A 92 0.67 -5.96 -12.15
C GLN A 92 -0.18 -6.85 -13.05
N ARG A 93 -1.19 -6.32 -13.73
CA ARG A 93 -1.96 -7.07 -14.73
C ARG A 93 -1.08 -7.44 -15.92
N GLU A 94 -0.23 -6.52 -16.38
CA GLU A 94 0.72 -6.79 -17.46
C GLU A 94 1.69 -7.92 -17.10
N MET A 95 2.25 -7.91 -15.89
CA MET A 95 3.10 -9.01 -15.42
C MET A 95 2.37 -10.35 -15.42
N ILE A 96 1.13 -10.41 -14.90
CA ILE A 96 0.28 -11.63 -14.90
C ILE A 96 0.09 -12.15 -16.32
N LEU A 97 -0.19 -11.24 -17.26
CA LEU A 97 -0.35 -11.58 -18.66
C LEU A 97 0.96 -12.07 -19.30
N TYR A 98 2.11 -11.46 -18.98
CA TYR A 98 3.42 -11.92 -19.46
C TYR A 98 3.80 -13.28 -18.89
N GLY A 99 3.58 -13.50 -17.58
CA GLY A 99 3.84 -14.79 -16.95
C GLY A 99 2.98 -15.90 -17.53
N LEU A 100 1.67 -15.64 -17.70
CA LEU A 100 0.75 -16.57 -18.35
C LEU A 100 1.13 -16.82 -19.81
N GLY A 101 1.54 -15.79 -20.54
CA GLY A 101 1.99 -15.89 -21.93
C GLY A 101 3.27 -16.72 -22.09
N ILE A 102 4.25 -16.55 -21.19
CA ILE A 102 5.48 -17.35 -21.17
C ILE A 102 5.16 -18.81 -20.88
N VAL A 103 4.31 -19.09 -19.89
CA VAL A 103 3.90 -20.47 -19.57
C VAL A 103 3.16 -21.09 -20.75
N ALA A 104 2.19 -20.37 -21.34
CA ALA A 104 1.45 -20.84 -22.49
C ALA A 104 2.36 -21.11 -23.70
N LEU A 105 3.36 -20.25 -23.94
CA LEU A 105 4.36 -20.44 -24.99
C LEU A 105 5.22 -21.68 -24.74
N VAL A 106 5.76 -21.84 -23.53
CA VAL A 106 6.57 -23.01 -23.16
C VAL A 106 5.77 -24.29 -23.29
N VAL A 107 4.50 -24.31 -22.86
CA VAL A 107 3.60 -25.45 -23.02
C VAL A 107 3.30 -25.71 -24.50
N ALA A 108 3.05 -24.67 -25.32
CA ALA A 108 2.79 -24.83 -26.74
C ALA A 108 4.01 -25.41 -27.49
N VAL A 109 5.21 -24.92 -27.19
CA VAL A 109 6.47 -25.45 -27.74
C VAL A 109 6.66 -26.91 -27.31
N ALA A 110 6.49 -27.19 -26.01
CA ALA A 110 6.57 -28.52 -25.43
C ALA A 110 5.60 -29.53 -26.08
N VAL A 111 4.37 -29.11 -26.38
CA VAL A 111 3.36 -29.94 -27.05
C VAL A 111 3.66 -30.10 -28.54
N SER A 112 4.34 -29.14 -29.17
CA SER A 112 4.70 -29.20 -30.60
C SER A 112 5.83 -30.17 -30.92
N GLU A 113 6.69 -30.51 -29.94
CA GLU A 113 7.77 -31.50 -30.07
C GLU A 113 7.23 -32.94 -29.95
N GLY A 114 6.28 -33.30 -30.81
CA GLY A 114 5.71 -34.65 -30.87
C GLY A 114 6.45 -35.53 -31.87
N ASP A 115 7.52 -36.22 -31.44
CA ASP A 115 7.89 -37.55 -32.00
C ASP A 115 9.00 -38.32 -31.22
N ALA A 116 9.07 -38.19 -29.89
CA ALA A 116 10.03 -38.95 -29.10
C ALA A 116 9.30 -40.03 -28.29
N SER A 117 9.25 -41.25 -28.83
CA SER A 117 8.87 -42.46 -28.10
C SER A 117 9.88 -42.70 -26.97
N VAL A 118 9.66 -42.11 -25.80
CA VAL A 118 10.48 -42.36 -24.63
C VAL A 118 9.63 -42.94 -23.51
N ASP A 119 10.19 -43.91 -22.81
CA ASP A 119 9.59 -44.62 -21.69
C ASP A 119 9.25 -43.66 -20.54
N ASN A 120 8.07 -43.04 -20.62
CA ASN A 120 7.55 -42.07 -19.67
C ASN A 120 7.15 -42.71 -18.32
N GLU A 121 7.16 -44.03 -18.21
CA GLU A 121 6.68 -44.75 -17.04
C GLU A 121 7.50 -44.42 -15.79
N VAL A 122 8.83 -44.46 -15.89
CA VAL A 122 9.72 -44.11 -14.78
C VAL A 122 9.60 -42.63 -14.42
N TRP A 123 9.54 -41.77 -15.44
CA TRP A 123 9.49 -40.31 -15.27
C TRP A 123 8.19 -39.81 -14.63
N ARG A 124 7.04 -40.46 -14.90
CA ARG A 124 5.76 -40.15 -14.23
C ARG A 124 5.87 -40.26 -12.72
N TRP A 125 6.45 -41.35 -12.24
CA TRP A 125 6.63 -41.59 -10.81
C TRP A 125 7.69 -40.67 -10.21
N LEU A 126 8.78 -40.40 -10.92
CA LEU A 126 9.80 -39.45 -10.48
C LEU A 126 9.24 -38.03 -10.32
N TRP A 127 8.52 -37.51 -11.31
CA TRP A 127 7.93 -36.16 -11.23
C TRP A 127 6.87 -36.06 -10.13
N THR A 128 6.02 -37.08 -10.00
CA THR A 128 4.99 -37.13 -8.95
C THR A 128 5.62 -37.17 -7.56
N GLY A 129 6.60 -38.06 -7.35
CA GLY A 129 7.34 -38.15 -6.09
C GLY A 129 8.10 -36.86 -5.77
N PHE A 130 8.76 -36.26 -6.76
CA PHE A 130 9.48 -35.00 -6.60
C PHE A 130 8.56 -33.84 -6.22
N ALA A 131 7.39 -33.71 -6.85
CA ALA A 131 6.39 -32.70 -6.50
C ALA A 131 5.89 -32.85 -5.05
N ILE A 132 5.63 -34.09 -4.61
CA ILE A 132 5.22 -34.39 -3.24
C ILE A 132 6.34 -34.06 -2.25
N VAL A 133 7.58 -34.48 -2.51
CA VAL A 133 8.73 -34.21 -1.65
C VAL A 133 8.99 -32.71 -1.52
N MET A 134 8.92 -31.96 -2.61
CA MET A 134 9.07 -30.49 -2.59
C MET A 134 7.92 -29.82 -1.83
N GLY A 135 6.67 -30.26 -2.06
CA GLY A 135 5.49 -29.73 -1.37
C GLY A 135 5.47 -30.03 0.13
N LEU A 136 5.92 -31.22 0.54
CA LEU A 136 6.07 -31.58 1.96
C LEU A 136 7.29 -30.89 2.58
N GLY A 137 8.40 -30.79 1.84
CA GLY A 137 9.59 -30.06 2.27
C GLY A 137 9.30 -28.60 2.58
N GLU A 138 8.38 -27.99 1.84
CA GLU A 138 7.92 -26.63 2.10
C GLU A 138 7.35 -26.46 3.51
N ILE A 139 6.64 -27.45 4.05
CA ILE A 139 6.08 -27.38 5.42
C ILE A 139 7.21 -27.27 6.47
N PHE A 140 8.37 -27.88 6.21
CA PHE A 140 9.53 -27.78 7.09
C PHE A 140 10.36 -26.51 6.86
N THR A 141 10.17 -25.86 5.71
CA THR A 141 10.96 -24.70 5.29
C THR A 141 10.10 -23.45 5.44
N ALA A 142 10.26 -22.68 6.51
CA ALA A 142 9.42 -21.53 6.83
C ALA A 142 9.54 -20.31 5.86
N GLY A 143 9.88 -20.52 4.59
CA GLY A 143 10.32 -19.49 3.65
C GLY A 143 9.74 -19.57 2.23
N PHE A 144 8.77 -20.44 1.93
CA PHE A 144 8.15 -20.55 0.60
C PHE A 144 9.11 -20.94 -0.54
N PHE A 145 10.34 -21.35 -0.22
CA PHE A 145 11.39 -21.51 -1.23
C PHE A 145 11.18 -22.73 -2.14
N LEU A 146 10.55 -23.79 -1.65
CA LEU A 146 10.34 -25.04 -2.37
C LEU A 146 9.02 -25.03 -3.17
N LEU A 147 8.09 -24.18 -2.79
CA LEU A 147 6.76 -24.05 -3.40
C LEU A 147 6.80 -23.81 -4.93
N PRO A 148 7.66 -22.95 -5.51
CA PRO A 148 7.76 -22.79 -6.97
C PRO A 148 8.25 -24.04 -7.70
N PHE A 149 9.15 -24.80 -7.08
CA PHE A 149 9.66 -26.07 -7.62
C PHE A 149 8.59 -27.17 -7.54
N ALA A 150 7.80 -27.20 -6.47
CA ALA A 150 6.66 -28.10 -6.34
C ALA A 150 5.60 -27.86 -7.43
N ILE A 151 5.26 -26.59 -7.73
CA ILE A 151 4.30 -26.24 -8.79
C ILE A 151 4.83 -26.66 -10.17
N GLY A 152 6.09 -26.36 -10.48
CA GLY A 152 6.70 -26.77 -11.75
C GLY A 152 6.76 -28.28 -11.90
N ALA A 153 7.11 -29.01 -10.83
CA ALA A 153 7.17 -30.46 -10.82
C ALA A 153 5.78 -31.09 -11.02
N ALA A 154 4.73 -30.50 -10.41
CA ALA A 154 3.36 -30.94 -10.60
C ALA A 154 2.90 -30.75 -12.05
N ALA A 155 3.26 -29.62 -12.70
CA ALA A 155 2.96 -29.39 -14.11
C ALA A 155 3.67 -30.42 -15.02
N ALA A 156 4.97 -30.67 -14.78
CA ALA A 156 5.72 -31.70 -15.51
C ALA A 156 5.15 -33.12 -15.29
N ALA A 157 4.70 -33.43 -14.06
CA ALA A 157 4.02 -34.67 -13.76
C ALA A 157 2.75 -34.83 -14.61
N ILE A 158 1.89 -33.82 -14.67
CA ILE A 158 0.67 -33.86 -15.52
C ILE A 158 1.03 -34.12 -16.98
N LEU A 159 2.06 -33.46 -17.52
CA LEU A 159 2.52 -33.69 -18.90
C LEU A 159 3.00 -35.13 -19.13
N SER A 160 3.70 -35.71 -18.16
CA SER A 160 4.18 -37.09 -18.26
C SER A 160 3.02 -38.11 -18.33
N TRP A 161 1.89 -37.85 -17.69
CA TRP A 161 0.68 -38.67 -17.78
C TRP A 161 0.01 -38.59 -19.16
N ILE A 162 0.10 -37.44 -19.81
CA ILE A 162 -0.42 -37.20 -21.18
C ILE A 162 0.55 -37.76 -22.25
N GLY A 163 1.73 -38.24 -21.84
CA GLY A 163 2.70 -38.87 -22.74
C GLY A 163 3.57 -37.88 -23.51
N VAL A 164 3.68 -36.65 -23.02
CA VAL A 164 4.53 -35.61 -23.62
C VAL A 164 6.02 -35.98 -23.47
N SER A 165 6.87 -35.52 -24.40
CA SER A 165 8.30 -35.84 -24.43
C SER A 165 9.04 -35.41 -23.15
N ILE A 166 10.13 -36.10 -22.80
CA ILE A 166 10.92 -35.78 -21.60
C ILE A 166 11.52 -34.37 -21.67
N MET A 167 11.98 -33.93 -22.84
CA MET A 167 12.51 -32.57 -23.03
C MET A 167 11.44 -31.52 -22.76
N ALA A 168 10.24 -31.73 -23.28
CA ALA A 168 9.09 -30.89 -23.02
C ALA A 168 8.71 -30.84 -21.52
N GLN A 169 8.79 -31.96 -20.80
CA GLN A 169 8.57 -31.99 -19.33
C GLN A 169 9.57 -31.10 -18.59
N TRP A 170 10.87 -31.17 -18.95
CA TRP A 170 11.91 -30.31 -18.36
C TRP A 170 11.71 -28.83 -18.67
N LEU A 171 11.34 -28.49 -19.91
CA LEU A 171 11.05 -27.11 -20.30
C LEU A 171 9.89 -26.53 -19.49
N VAL A 172 8.80 -27.30 -19.35
CA VAL A 172 7.65 -26.88 -18.52
C VAL A 172 8.05 -26.75 -17.06
N PHE A 173 8.82 -27.68 -16.50
CA PHE A 173 9.31 -27.58 -15.13
C PHE A 173 10.05 -26.26 -14.88
N PHE A 174 11.10 -25.97 -15.67
CA PHE A 174 11.89 -24.76 -15.49
C PHE A 174 11.08 -23.48 -15.76
N GLY A 175 10.26 -23.47 -16.81
CA GLY A 175 9.42 -22.32 -17.17
C GLY A 175 8.41 -21.99 -16.07
N VAL A 176 7.65 -22.98 -15.62
CA VAL A 176 6.63 -22.81 -14.58
C VAL A 176 7.26 -22.46 -13.24
N SER A 177 8.35 -23.12 -12.84
CA SER A 177 9.06 -22.81 -11.59
C SER A 177 9.65 -21.40 -11.57
N LEU A 178 10.25 -20.95 -12.67
CA LEU A 178 10.80 -19.60 -12.75
C LEU A 178 9.70 -18.54 -12.64
N VAL A 179 8.60 -18.73 -13.37
CA VAL A 179 7.44 -17.83 -13.30
C VAL A 179 6.87 -17.81 -11.88
N ALA A 180 6.61 -18.98 -11.28
CA ALA A 180 6.11 -19.09 -9.92
C ALA A 180 7.05 -18.43 -8.89
N MET A 181 8.36 -18.56 -9.04
CA MET A 181 9.36 -17.95 -8.15
C MET A 181 9.35 -16.42 -8.23
N VAL A 182 9.22 -15.84 -9.42
CA VAL A 182 9.09 -14.39 -9.60
C VAL A 182 7.80 -13.87 -8.93
N TYR A 183 6.68 -14.59 -9.08
CA TYR A 183 5.42 -14.25 -8.42
C TYR A 183 5.54 -14.30 -6.91
N LEU A 184 6.07 -15.40 -6.39
CA LEU A 184 6.21 -15.62 -4.96
C LEU A 184 7.10 -14.56 -4.32
N ARG A 185 8.26 -14.26 -4.92
CA ARG A 185 9.18 -13.23 -4.42
C ARG A 185 8.52 -11.86 -4.33
N ARG A 186 7.66 -11.51 -5.30
CA ARG A 186 6.93 -10.24 -5.27
C ARG A 186 5.78 -10.26 -4.27
N PHE A 187 5.10 -11.39 -4.10
CA PHE A 187 4.03 -11.56 -3.13
C PHE A 187 4.53 -11.42 -1.69
N ILE A 188 5.66 -12.07 -1.36
CA ILE A 188 6.31 -11.94 -0.04
C ILE A 188 6.69 -10.48 0.23
N LYS A 189 7.42 -9.84 -0.71
CA LYS A 189 7.79 -8.41 -0.58
C LYS A 189 6.59 -7.47 -0.41
N ARG A 190 5.41 -7.84 -0.90
CA ARG A 190 4.19 -7.02 -0.77
C ARG A 190 3.52 -7.19 0.58
N GLN A 191 3.59 -8.38 1.19
CA GLN A 191 3.09 -8.56 2.55
C GLN A 191 3.97 -7.78 3.54
N ASP A 192 5.28 -7.75 3.30
CA ASP A 192 6.22 -6.92 4.07
C ASP A 192 5.97 -5.41 3.86
N GLU A 193 5.55 -4.98 2.66
CA GLU A 193 5.18 -3.57 2.38
C GLU A 193 3.76 -3.19 2.85
N ALA A 194 2.84 -4.17 2.99
CA ALA A 194 1.43 -3.94 3.34
C ALA A 194 1.18 -3.96 4.85
N ALA A 195 2.08 -4.53 5.63
CA ALA A 195 2.25 -4.08 6.99
C ALA A 195 3.08 -2.78 6.91
N PRO A 196 2.61 -1.64 7.42
CA PRO A 196 3.53 -0.62 7.88
C PRO A 196 4.22 -1.19 9.11
N GLN A 197 5.07 -2.20 8.90
CA GLN A 197 6.13 -2.51 9.83
C GLN A 197 7.07 -1.32 9.73
N SER A 198 6.81 -0.31 10.56
CA SER A 198 7.81 0.65 10.99
C SER A 198 8.89 -0.13 11.75
N VAL A 199 9.69 -0.90 11.01
CA VAL A 199 10.95 -1.44 11.50
C VAL A 199 11.88 -0.23 11.55
N GLY A 200 12.00 0.33 12.75
CA GLY A 200 12.85 1.49 13.04
C GLY A 200 12.06 2.70 13.53
N ALA A 201 12.60 3.34 14.58
CA ALA A 201 12.28 4.63 15.19
C ALA A 201 10.79 5.03 15.28
N ASN A 202 10.07 5.17 14.17
CA ASN A 202 8.73 5.75 14.09
C ASN A 202 7.55 4.89 14.58
N ARG A 203 7.72 3.68 15.15
CA ARG A 203 6.56 2.89 15.66
C ARG A 203 5.74 3.64 16.71
N TRP A 204 6.40 4.55 17.42
CA TRP A 204 5.81 5.30 18.52
C TRP A 204 5.31 6.69 18.11
N ALA A 205 5.64 7.16 16.90
CA ALA A 205 5.21 8.48 16.42
C ALA A 205 3.68 8.58 16.41
N ASN A 206 3.15 9.73 16.84
CA ASN A 206 1.72 9.99 17.09
C ASN A 206 1.03 9.08 18.14
N THR A 207 1.77 8.27 18.89
CA THR A 207 1.19 7.52 20.01
C THR A 207 1.12 8.40 21.26
N ARG A 208 0.04 8.27 22.02
CA ARG A 208 -0.13 8.95 23.32
C ARG A 208 0.52 8.14 24.44
N GLY A 209 1.08 8.86 25.40
CA GLY A 209 1.70 8.28 26.59
C GLY A 209 1.47 9.12 27.83
N ILE A 210 1.92 8.59 28.96
CA ILE A 210 1.92 9.29 30.25
C ILE A 210 3.36 9.49 30.69
N VAL A 211 3.70 10.68 31.15
CA VAL A 211 5.01 10.98 31.75
C VAL A 211 5.10 10.29 33.11
N LEU A 212 6.07 9.40 33.30
CA LEU A 212 6.34 8.75 34.59
C LEU A 212 7.33 9.57 35.41
N GLU A 213 8.39 10.06 34.76
CA GLU A 213 9.41 10.93 35.36
C GLU A 213 9.40 12.26 34.62
N ALA A 214 9.36 13.36 35.38
CA ALA A 214 9.26 14.70 34.82
C ALA A 214 10.33 14.95 33.76
N ILE A 215 9.93 15.54 32.63
CA ILE A 215 10.83 15.84 31.53
C ILE A 215 11.39 17.24 31.75
N ASP A 216 12.70 17.32 31.97
CA ASP A 216 13.44 18.59 32.09
C ASP A 216 14.25 18.86 30.81
N PRO A 217 13.98 19.97 30.08
CA PRO A 217 14.70 20.35 28.87
C PRO A 217 16.19 20.59 29.11
N LEU A 218 16.60 21.02 30.31
CA LEU A 218 18.00 21.36 30.63
C LEU A 218 18.87 20.12 30.82
N THR A 219 18.32 19.07 31.42
CA THR A 219 19.04 17.80 31.67
C THR A 219 18.74 16.74 30.61
N SER A 220 17.75 16.98 29.74
CA SER A 220 17.26 16.00 28.75
C SER A 220 16.92 14.64 29.38
N SER A 221 16.44 14.67 30.63
CA SER A 221 16.02 13.49 31.39
C SER A 221 14.51 13.47 31.53
N GLY A 222 13.92 12.29 31.36
CA GLY A 222 12.50 12.05 31.54
C GLY A 222 12.12 10.69 31.00
N ILE A 223 11.09 10.08 31.58
CA ILE A 223 10.60 8.75 31.21
C ILE A 223 9.10 8.85 30.91
N VAL A 224 8.69 8.27 29.78
CA VAL A 224 7.28 8.18 29.38
C VAL A 224 6.90 6.72 29.19
N ARG A 225 5.64 6.40 29.50
CA ARG A 225 5.06 5.09 29.22
C ARG A 225 4.15 5.18 28.01
N ILE A 226 4.48 4.42 26.97
CA ILE A 226 3.73 4.37 25.71
C ILE A 226 3.49 2.90 25.35
N GLY A 227 2.23 2.53 25.13
CA GLY A 227 1.87 1.15 24.79
C GLY A 227 2.28 0.09 25.82
N GLY A 228 2.54 0.48 27.07
CA GLY A 228 2.99 -0.41 28.15
C GLY A 228 4.51 -0.52 28.32
N GLU A 229 5.30 0.09 27.42
CA GLU A 229 6.76 0.13 27.51
C GLU A 229 7.25 1.49 28.03
N GLU A 230 8.34 1.50 28.79
CA GLU A 230 8.98 2.72 29.31
C GLU A 230 10.10 3.19 28.38
N TRP A 231 10.03 4.46 27.97
CA TRP A 231 10.95 5.07 27.03
C TRP A 231 11.52 6.37 27.58
N ARG A 232 12.78 6.66 27.27
CA ARG A 232 13.37 7.97 27.56
C ARG A 232 12.77 9.02 26.65
N ALA A 233 12.34 10.14 27.21
CA ALA A 233 11.72 11.23 26.47
C ALA A 233 12.48 12.54 26.65
N ILE A 234 12.42 13.36 25.60
CA ILE A 234 12.91 14.74 25.59
C ILE A 234 11.80 15.65 25.06
N SER A 235 11.77 16.88 25.56
CA SER A 235 10.80 17.91 25.19
C SER A 235 11.49 19.27 25.25
N ASP A 236 11.07 20.20 24.39
CA ASP A 236 11.54 21.58 24.40
C ASP A 236 10.97 22.40 25.59
N GLN A 237 9.96 21.85 26.27
CA GLN A 237 9.30 22.45 27.42
C GLN A 237 9.29 21.49 28.61
N PRO A 238 9.35 22.00 29.86
CA PRO A 238 9.25 21.15 31.04
C PRO A 238 7.86 20.52 31.13
N ILE A 239 7.81 19.20 31.34
CA ILE A 239 6.55 18.45 31.46
C ILE A 239 6.54 17.70 32.79
N PRO A 240 5.57 17.97 33.69
CA PRO A 240 5.51 17.29 34.98
C PRO A 240 5.09 15.82 34.83
N ALA A 241 5.54 14.99 35.79
CA ALA A 241 5.09 13.60 35.90
C ALA A 241 3.56 13.52 36.03
N GLY A 242 2.96 12.51 35.42
CA GLY A 242 1.51 12.32 35.33
C GLY A 242 0.84 12.99 34.12
N SER A 243 1.55 13.85 33.38
CA SER A 243 1.00 14.54 32.21
C SER A 243 0.81 13.61 31.02
N GLN A 244 -0.21 13.88 30.20
CA GLN A 244 -0.37 13.21 28.90
C GLN A 244 0.48 13.89 27.84
N VAL A 245 1.16 13.07 27.04
CA VAL A 245 2.04 13.55 25.97
C VAL A 245 1.78 12.78 24.68
N ILE A 246 2.10 13.40 23.56
CA ILE A 246 2.11 12.76 22.24
C ILE A 246 3.54 12.73 21.71
N VAL A 247 3.94 11.59 21.14
CA VAL A 247 5.25 11.44 20.48
C VAL A 247 5.22 12.15 19.14
N ARG A 248 6.10 13.14 18.97
CA ARG A 248 6.28 13.87 17.71
C ARG A 248 7.23 13.14 16.78
N GLU A 249 8.33 12.64 17.33
CA GLU A 249 9.41 12.02 16.57
C GLU A 249 10.21 11.06 17.46
N VAL A 250 10.96 10.15 16.86
CA VAL A 250 11.89 9.26 17.56
C VAL A 250 13.32 9.53 17.11
N THR A 251 14.17 9.93 18.06
CA THR A 251 15.56 10.30 17.82
C THR A 251 16.47 9.29 18.52
N GLY A 252 16.98 8.32 17.76
CA GLY A 252 17.83 7.24 18.30
C GLY A 252 17.07 6.36 19.30
N SER A 253 17.49 6.37 20.57
CA SER A 253 16.84 5.66 21.69
C SER A 253 15.92 6.53 22.55
N ARG A 254 15.63 7.77 22.11
CA ARG A 254 14.80 8.74 22.82
C ARG A 254 13.58 9.15 22.00
N LEU A 255 12.50 9.48 22.67
CA LEU A 255 11.27 9.98 22.07
C LEU A 255 11.18 11.50 22.26
N VAL A 256 10.93 12.23 21.18
CA VAL A 256 10.60 13.66 21.24
C VAL A 256 9.10 13.76 21.47
N VAL A 257 8.71 14.34 22.61
CA VAL A 257 7.30 14.40 23.03
C VAL A 257 6.85 15.84 23.25
N THR A 258 5.55 16.08 23.08
CA THR A 258 4.92 17.38 23.31
C THR A 258 3.72 17.17 24.24
N PRO A 259 3.46 18.09 25.20
CA PRO A 259 2.28 17.98 26.05
C PRO A 259 1.00 18.02 25.22
N LEU A 260 0.10 17.09 25.48
CA LEU A 260 -1.24 17.11 24.90
C LEU A 260 -2.04 18.12 25.74
N GLN A 261 -2.16 19.36 25.24
CA GLN A 261 -2.91 20.41 25.93
C GLN A 261 -4.34 19.92 26.22
N SER A 262 -4.75 20.02 27.48
CA SER A 262 -6.14 19.99 27.92
C SER A 262 -6.73 21.39 27.83
#